data_AF-A0A127CHV8-F1
#
_entry.id   AF-A0A127CHV8-F1
#
_cell.length_a   1.000
_cell.length_b   1.000
_cell.length_c   1.000
_cell.angle_alpha   90.00
_cell.angle_beta   90.00
_cell.angle_gamma   90.00
#
_symmetry.space_group_name_H-M   'P 1'
#
loop_
_entity.id
_entity.type
_entity.pdbx_description
1 polymer ?
#
loop_
_entity_poly.entity_id
_entity_poly.type
_entity_poly.pdbx_seq_one_letter_code
_entity_poly.pdbx_strand_id
1 'polypeptide(L)'
;MIDPYEVLGVDHDCDEKTVRAAYRRLAKEAHPDSGGDEERFARLQASYDLLKDPVRRKVFDDTGYDPELADPKDLKGLMLLEPLVNEMILDDREPGSFDPVAAMRRKLSDDILKSRFHILELERHRARVRKHMDRLGRRKRDSSTTDVLGSMLRARSESIGEAIRNAEDQIEAIEQAYTMLEGYAYELEHDDRADEQADDGDTDGKAAE
;
A
#
# COMPACT_ATOMS: atom_id res chain seq x y z
N MET A 1 -2.06 10.50 -3.25
CA MET A 1 -1.03 11.18 -4.07
C MET A 1 -1.17 12.68 -4.01
N ILE A 2 -0.05 13.41 -4.03
CA ILE A 2 -0.02 14.87 -3.97
C ILE A 2 -0.33 15.44 -5.35
N ASP A 3 -1.32 16.33 -5.44
CA ASP A 3 -1.57 17.10 -6.65
C ASP A 3 -0.65 18.34 -6.70
N PRO A 4 0.30 18.43 -7.65
CA PRO A 4 1.24 19.54 -7.75
C PRO A 4 0.55 20.86 -8.12
N TYR A 5 -0.56 20.82 -8.87
CA TYR A 5 -1.31 21.99 -9.28
C TYR A 5 -2.06 22.59 -8.09
N GLU A 6 -2.66 21.75 -7.25
CA GLU A 6 -3.27 22.19 -5.98
C GLU A 6 -2.22 22.76 -5.02
N VAL A 7 -1.04 22.12 -4.89
CA VAL A 7 0.05 22.61 -4.03
C VAL A 7 0.53 24.00 -4.45
N LEU A 8 0.64 24.25 -5.75
CA LEU A 8 1.03 25.55 -6.31
C LEU A 8 -0.15 26.54 -6.42
N GLY A 9 -1.38 26.07 -6.29
CA GLY A 9 -2.60 26.85 -6.45
C GLY A 9 -2.75 27.40 -7.88
N VAL A 10 -2.46 26.58 -8.88
CA VAL A 10 -2.51 26.92 -10.31
C VAL A 10 -3.43 25.96 -11.05
N ASP A 11 -3.92 26.38 -12.21
CA ASP A 11 -4.74 25.54 -13.09
C ASP A 11 -3.89 24.49 -13.83
N HIS A 12 -4.47 23.35 -14.21
CA HIS A 12 -3.80 22.32 -15.01
C HIS A 12 -3.31 22.84 -16.36
N ASP A 13 -4.02 23.81 -16.94
CA ASP A 13 -3.66 24.41 -18.24
C ASP A 13 -2.65 25.56 -18.13
N CYS A 14 -2.07 25.80 -16.95
CA CYS A 14 -1.20 26.96 -16.73
C CYS A 14 0.15 26.86 -17.46
N ASP A 15 0.65 28.03 -17.87
CA ASP A 15 1.97 28.16 -18.51
C ASP A 15 3.13 28.11 -17.50
N GLU A 16 4.33 27.84 -17.97
CA GLU A 16 5.54 27.76 -17.13
C GLU A 16 5.79 29.05 -16.34
N LYS A 17 5.42 30.21 -16.90
CA LYS A 17 5.58 31.50 -16.22
C LYS A 17 4.69 31.59 -14.99
N THR A 18 3.46 31.10 -15.09
CA THR A 18 2.48 31.04 -13.99
C THR A 18 2.96 30.09 -12.90
N VAL A 19 3.39 28.87 -13.26
CA VAL A 19 4.00 27.90 -12.34
C VAL A 19 5.17 28.53 -11.56
N ARG A 20 6.10 29.17 -12.27
CA ARG A 20 7.27 29.80 -11.67
C ARG A 20 6.93 31.01 -10.80
N ALA A 21 5.90 31.78 -11.16
CA ALA A 21 5.44 32.90 -10.35
C ALA A 21 4.78 32.42 -9.05
N ALA A 22 3.95 31.39 -9.12
CA ALA A 22 3.29 30.78 -7.97
C ALA A 22 4.31 30.20 -6.98
N TYR A 23 5.26 29.40 -7.47
CA TYR A 23 6.33 28.85 -6.65
C TYR A 23 7.12 29.94 -5.91
N ARG A 24 7.56 31.00 -6.60
CA ARG A 24 8.32 32.09 -5.96
C ARG A 24 7.54 32.82 -4.87
N ARG A 25 6.22 32.92 -5.01
CA ARG A 25 5.35 33.54 -3.99
C ARG A 25 5.27 32.64 -2.76
N LEU A 26 4.92 31.38 -2.96
CA LEU A 26 4.74 30.40 -1.89
C LEU A 26 6.07 30.07 -1.18
N ALA A 27 7.18 30.00 -1.91
CA ALA A 27 8.49 29.70 -1.34
C ALA A 27 8.96 30.76 -0.33
N LYS A 28 8.57 32.04 -0.53
CA LYS A 28 8.86 33.11 0.44
C LYS A 28 8.04 32.98 1.71
N GLU A 29 6.81 32.50 1.60
CA GLU A 29 5.88 32.32 2.72
C GLU A 29 6.21 31.04 3.51
N ALA A 30 6.68 29.99 2.83
CA ALA A 30 6.92 28.67 3.41
C ALA A 30 8.37 28.43 3.86
N HIS A 31 9.28 29.40 3.72
CA HIS A 31 10.70 29.20 4.02
C HIS A 31 10.93 28.92 5.52
N PRO A 32 11.73 27.90 5.89
CA PRO A 32 12.02 27.56 7.29
C PRO A 32 12.58 28.73 8.11
N ASP A 33 13.46 29.55 7.51
CA ASP A 33 13.99 30.77 8.14
C ASP A 33 12.94 31.81 8.54
N SER A 34 11.73 31.73 7.98
CA SER A 34 10.59 32.59 8.32
C SER A 34 9.57 31.91 9.24
N GLY A 35 9.93 30.75 9.82
CA GLY A 35 9.05 29.93 10.66
C GLY A 35 8.16 28.97 9.87
N GLY A 36 8.50 28.69 8.61
CA GLY A 36 7.79 27.73 7.76
C GLY A 36 8.08 26.27 8.11
N ASP A 37 7.23 25.38 7.59
CA ASP A 37 7.33 23.93 7.76
C ASP A 37 8.20 23.32 6.65
N GLU A 38 9.26 22.60 7.03
CA GLU A 38 10.20 21.93 6.11
C GLU A 38 9.50 20.93 5.19
N GLU A 39 8.53 20.17 5.69
CA GLU A 39 7.79 19.19 4.88
C GLU A 39 6.91 19.89 3.83
N ARG A 40 6.28 20.99 4.21
CA ARG A 40 5.50 21.82 3.28
C ARG A 40 6.39 22.46 2.22
N PHE A 41 7.58 22.92 2.59
CA PHE A 41 8.53 23.49 1.64
C PHE A 41 9.07 22.42 0.67
N ALA A 42 9.38 21.22 1.16
CA ALA A 42 9.81 20.10 0.33
C ALA A 42 8.73 19.71 -0.71
N ARG A 43 7.46 19.62 -0.28
CA ARG A 43 6.33 19.34 -1.19
C ARG A 43 6.16 20.41 -2.27
N LEU A 44 6.28 21.68 -1.87
CA LEU A 44 6.22 22.82 -2.81
C LEU A 44 7.36 22.75 -3.84
N GLN A 45 8.58 22.42 -3.40
CA GLN A 45 9.74 22.26 -4.25
C GLN A 45 9.53 21.13 -5.27
N ALA A 46 9.16 19.94 -4.80
CA ALA A 46 8.92 18.78 -5.67
C ALA A 46 7.80 19.06 -6.70
N SER A 47 6.73 19.74 -6.28
CA SER A 47 5.62 20.11 -7.19
C SER A 47 6.09 21.06 -8.28
N TYR A 48 6.92 22.04 -7.93
CA TYR A 48 7.50 22.96 -8.90
C TYR A 48 8.48 22.27 -9.85
N ASP A 49 9.34 21.39 -9.33
CA ASP A 49 10.32 20.66 -10.14
C ASP A 49 9.65 19.72 -11.14
N LEU A 50 8.54 19.07 -10.76
CA LEU A 50 7.68 18.33 -11.67
C LEU A 50 7.12 19.23 -12.78
N LEU A 51 6.36 20.28 -12.41
CA LEU A 51 5.62 21.09 -13.39
C LEU A 51 6.52 21.92 -14.31
N LYS A 52 7.76 22.17 -13.89
CA LYS A 52 8.78 22.84 -14.70
C LYS A 52 9.37 21.92 -15.77
N ASP A 53 9.43 20.61 -15.53
CA ASP A 53 9.94 19.64 -16.50
C ASP A 53 8.79 19.20 -17.43
N PRO A 54 8.80 19.57 -18.73
CA PRO A 54 7.70 19.26 -19.63
C PRO A 54 7.52 17.75 -19.86
N VAL A 55 8.58 16.95 -19.74
CA VAL A 55 8.48 15.49 -19.91
C VAL A 55 7.84 14.89 -18.67
N ARG A 56 8.33 15.25 -17.48
CA ARG A 56 7.76 14.75 -16.22
C ARG A 56 6.31 15.20 -16.02
N ARG A 57 6.02 16.48 -16.29
CA ARG A 57 4.65 17.03 -16.26
C ARG A 57 3.72 16.22 -17.15
N LYS A 58 4.12 15.94 -18.39
CA LYS A 58 3.32 15.13 -19.30
C LYS A 58 3.07 13.72 -18.74
N VAL A 59 4.10 13.04 -18.23
CA VAL A 59 3.94 11.71 -17.62
C VAL A 59 2.96 11.77 -16.45
N PHE A 60 3.08 12.78 -15.58
CA PHE A 60 2.15 12.98 -14.49
C PHE A 60 0.72 13.26 -14.96
N ASP A 61 0.54 14.10 -15.98
CA ASP A 61 -0.78 14.41 -16.53
C ASP A 61 -1.43 13.16 -17.16
N ASP A 62 -0.63 12.30 -17.81
CA ASP A 62 -1.10 11.06 -18.45
C ASP A 62 -1.40 9.94 -17.44
N THR A 63 -0.61 9.84 -16.36
CA THR A 63 -0.63 8.69 -15.43
C THR A 63 -1.15 9.01 -14.03
N GLY A 64 -1.25 10.29 -13.70
CA GLY A 64 -1.48 10.79 -12.34
C GLY A 64 -0.33 10.50 -11.37
N TYR A 65 0.84 10.04 -11.84
CA TYR A 65 1.93 9.55 -10.97
C TYR A 65 3.27 10.26 -11.17
N ASP A 66 3.91 10.61 -10.07
CA ASP A 66 5.32 10.96 -10.01
C ASP A 66 5.97 10.43 -8.71
N PRO A 67 7.15 9.77 -8.78
CA PRO A 67 7.80 9.19 -7.62
C PRO A 67 8.19 10.18 -6.52
N GLU A 68 8.49 11.44 -6.87
CA GLU A 68 8.90 12.48 -5.91
C GLU A 68 7.69 13.13 -5.21
N LEU A 69 6.48 12.92 -5.75
CA LEU A 69 5.21 13.40 -5.19
C LEU A 69 4.34 12.29 -4.59
N ALA A 70 4.81 11.04 -4.64
CA ALA A 70 4.17 9.95 -3.95
C ALA A 70 4.27 10.14 -2.43
N ASP A 71 3.15 10.02 -1.72
CA ASP A 71 3.18 9.93 -0.26
C ASP A 71 4.00 8.69 0.14
N PRO A 72 4.84 8.73 1.19
CA PRO A 72 5.57 7.55 1.64
C PRO A 72 4.70 6.30 1.86
N LYS A 73 3.43 6.48 2.25
CA LYS A 73 2.45 5.38 2.35
C LYS A 73 2.03 4.86 0.97
N ASP A 74 1.83 5.76 0.02
CA ASP A 74 1.50 5.39 -1.36
C ASP A 74 2.66 4.61 -2.02
N LEU A 75 3.91 5.02 -1.76
CA LEU A 75 5.08 4.34 -2.30
C LEU A 75 5.16 2.87 -1.86
N LYS A 76 4.90 2.59 -0.58
CA LYS A 76 4.88 1.20 -0.08
C LYS A 76 3.79 0.37 -0.76
N GLY A 77 2.61 0.96 -0.97
CA GLY A 77 1.52 0.29 -1.69
C GLY A 77 1.91 -0.04 -3.14
N LEU A 78 2.51 0.92 -3.85
CA LEU A 78 3.01 0.74 -5.22
C LEU A 78 4.07 -0.36 -5.33
N MET A 79 5.03 -0.40 -4.40
CA MET A 79 6.05 -1.46 -4.35
C MET A 79 5.45 -2.86 -4.17
N LEU A 80 4.31 -2.98 -3.48
CA LEU A 80 3.59 -4.24 -3.34
C LEU A 80 2.79 -4.60 -4.59
N LEU A 81 2.32 -3.60 -5.36
CA LEU A 81 1.62 -3.82 -6.62
C LEU A 81 2.55 -4.20 -7.77
N GLU A 82 3.77 -3.67 -7.81
CA GLU A 82 4.75 -3.96 -8.87
C GLU A 82 4.89 -5.48 -9.19
N PRO A 83 5.16 -6.37 -8.23
CA PRO A 83 5.25 -7.80 -8.53
C PRO A 83 3.92 -8.39 -9.00
N LEU A 84 2.78 -7.88 -8.55
CA LEU A 84 1.46 -8.35 -8.98
C LEU A 84 1.16 -7.94 -10.42
N VAL A 85 1.52 -6.70 -10.79
CA VAL A 85 1.42 -6.20 -12.16
C VAL A 85 2.35 -7.00 -13.08
N ASN A 86 3.56 -7.32 -12.64
CA ASN A 86 4.46 -8.20 -13.41
C ASN A 86 3.87 -9.61 -13.59
N GLU A 87 3.25 -10.18 -12.55
CA GLU A 87 2.51 -11.47 -12.67
C GLU A 87 1.38 -11.38 -13.70
N MET A 88 0.63 -10.27 -13.74
CA MET A 88 -0.41 -10.04 -14.75
C MET A 88 0.16 -9.90 -16.16
N ILE A 89 1.24 -9.16 -16.34
CA ILE A 89 1.87 -8.93 -17.65
C ILE A 89 2.43 -10.22 -18.24
N LEU A 90 2.97 -11.09 -17.39
CA LEU A 90 3.59 -12.35 -17.77
C LEU A 90 2.61 -13.53 -17.78
N ASP A 91 1.32 -13.26 -17.60
CA ASP A 91 0.29 -14.30 -17.62
C ASP A 91 0.00 -14.76 -19.07
N ASP A 92 0.12 -16.06 -19.31
CA ASP A 92 -0.07 -16.64 -20.65
C ASP A 92 -1.54 -16.82 -21.06
N ARG A 93 -2.51 -16.53 -20.16
CA ARG A 93 -3.94 -16.64 -20.48
C ARG A 93 -4.38 -15.56 -21.47
N GLU A 94 -5.39 -15.87 -22.27
CA GLU A 94 -5.96 -14.91 -23.21
C GLU A 94 -6.56 -13.70 -22.45
N PRO A 95 -6.26 -12.45 -22.84
CA PRO A 95 -6.92 -11.28 -22.27
C PRO A 95 -8.44 -11.39 -22.34
N GLY A 96 -9.14 -10.93 -21.31
CA GLY A 96 -10.61 -11.09 -21.22
C GLY A 96 -11.09 -12.45 -20.69
N SER A 97 -10.26 -13.50 -20.69
CA SER A 97 -10.63 -14.82 -20.15
C SER A 97 -10.62 -14.90 -18.61
N PHE A 98 -9.98 -13.94 -17.95
CA PHE A 98 -9.79 -13.91 -16.51
C PHE A 98 -9.66 -12.47 -16.00
N ASP A 99 -10.05 -12.23 -14.75
CA ASP A 99 -9.92 -10.93 -14.07
C ASP A 99 -8.62 -10.88 -13.24
N PRO A 100 -7.52 -10.30 -13.77
CA PRO A 100 -6.28 -10.16 -13.02
C PRO A 100 -6.42 -9.22 -11.82
N VAL A 101 -7.26 -8.18 -11.91
CA VAL A 101 -7.44 -7.20 -10.83
C VAL A 101 -8.12 -7.85 -9.62
N ALA A 102 -9.13 -8.70 -9.84
CA ALA A 102 -9.71 -9.52 -8.78
C ALA A 102 -8.70 -10.49 -8.17
N ALA A 103 -7.81 -11.07 -8.98
CA ALA A 103 -6.75 -11.96 -8.51
C ALA A 103 -5.78 -11.23 -7.57
N MET A 104 -5.34 -10.03 -7.96
CA MET A 104 -4.47 -9.18 -7.14
C MET A 104 -5.14 -8.83 -5.81
N ARG A 105 -6.39 -8.34 -5.86
CA ARG A 105 -7.19 -8.03 -4.65
C ARG A 105 -7.31 -9.23 -3.72
N ARG A 106 -7.56 -10.42 -4.26
CA ARG A 106 -7.63 -11.66 -3.49
C ARG A 106 -6.29 -11.99 -2.82
N LYS A 107 -5.18 -11.90 -3.55
CA LYS A 107 -3.84 -12.18 -3.00
C LYS A 107 -3.48 -11.22 -1.87
N LEU A 108 -3.72 -9.92 -2.05
CA LEU A 108 -3.53 -8.91 -1.00
C LEU A 108 -4.40 -9.20 0.23
N SER A 109 -5.67 -9.57 0.03
CA SER A 109 -6.58 -9.95 1.12
C SER A 109 -6.06 -11.16 1.91
N ASP A 110 -5.60 -12.19 1.20
CA ASP A 110 -5.03 -13.39 1.81
C ASP A 110 -3.78 -13.06 2.64
N ASP A 111 -2.92 -12.15 2.17
CA ASP A 111 -1.71 -11.73 2.86
C ASP A 111 -2.01 -10.87 4.10
N ILE A 112 -3.05 -10.03 4.06
CA ILE A 112 -3.58 -9.34 5.24
C ILE A 112 -4.03 -10.36 6.29
N LEU A 113 -4.82 -11.36 5.89
CA LEU A 113 -5.32 -12.38 6.81
C LEU A 113 -4.19 -13.19 7.46
N LYS A 114 -3.19 -13.62 6.69
CA LYS A 114 -2.01 -14.34 7.21
C LYS A 114 -1.24 -13.48 8.21
N SER A 115 -1.02 -12.20 7.89
CA SER A 115 -0.31 -11.26 8.77
C SER A 115 -1.06 -11.03 10.08
N ARG A 116 -2.38 -10.85 10.03
CA ARG A 116 -3.25 -10.72 11.21
C ARG A 116 -3.20 -11.98 12.09
N PHE A 117 -3.20 -13.16 11.49
CA PHE A 117 -3.04 -14.41 12.24
C PHE A 117 -1.67 -14.50 12.92
N HIS A 118 -0.60 -14.12 12.23
CA HIS A 118 0.75 -14.10 12.80
C HIS A 118 0.87 -13.14 13.99
N ILE A 119 0.29 -11.94 13.89
CA ILE A 119 0.21 -10.97 15.00
C ILE A 119 -0.46 -11.61 16.22
N LEU A 120 -1.59 -12.27 16.03
CA LEU A 120 -2.32 -12.94 17.11
C LEU A 120 -1.46 -14.01 17.83
N GLU A 121 -0.65 -14.76 17.08
CA GLU A 121 0.31 -15.72 17.67
C GLU A 121 1.41 -15.02 18.47
N LEU A 122 1.99 -13.95 17.93
CA LEU A 122 3.00 -13.15 18.60
C LEU A 122 2.46 -12.53 19.90
N GLU A 123 1.24 -12.00 19.88
CA GLU A 123 0.56 -11.46 21.05
C GLU A 123 0.39 -12.52 22.15
N ARG A 124 -0.04 -13.73 21.78
CA ARG A 124 -0.13 -14.87 22.70
C ARG A 124 1.24 -15.20 23.30
N HIS A 125 2.30 -15.20 22.49
CA HIS A 125 3.66 -15.45 22.95
C HIS A 125 4.11 -14.38 23.94
N ARG A 126 3.90 -13.11 23.62
CA ARG A 126 4.23 -11.96 24.48
C ARG A 126 3.48 -12.01 25.81
N ALA A 127 2.19 -12.36 25.76
CA ALA A 127 1.38 -12.53 26.97
C ALA A 127 1.90 -13.65 27.87
N ARG A 128 2.37 -14.78 27.29
CA ARG A 128 3.02 -15.85 28.05
C ARG A 128 4.33 -15.39 28.69
N VAL A 129 5.18 -14.67 27.95
CA VAL A 129 6.44 -14.10 28.48
C VAL A 129 6.16 -13.18 29.66
N ARG A 130 5.21 -12.25 29.53
CA ARG A 130 4.78 -11.36 30.63
C ARG A 130 4.29 -12.14 31.85
N LYS A 131 3.45 -13.16 31.65
CA LYS A 131 2.99 -14.06 32.72
C LYS A 131 4.14 -14.79 33.44
N HIS A 132 5.22 -15.14 32.73
CA HIS A 132 6.41 -15.71 33.37
C HIS A 132 7.18 -14.66 34.17
N MET A 133 7.32 -13.43 33.65
CA MET A 133 7.95 -12.31 34.34
C MET A 133 7.24 -11.99 35.67
N ASP A 134 5.91 -11.91 35.67
CA ASP A 134 5.12 -11.58 36.87
C ASP A 134 5.29 -12.61 38.01
N ARG A 135 5.58 -13.87 37.65
CA ARG A 135 5.81 -14.96 38.59
C ARG A 135 7.27 -15.12 38.99
N LEU A 136 8.19 -14.47 38.27
CA LEU A 136 9.62 -14.58 38.53
C LEU A 136 9.99 -13.70 39.73
N GLY A 137 9.99 -14.28 40.92
CA GLY A 137 10.51 -13.63 42.13
C GLY A 137 12.01 -13.85 42.29
N ARG A 138 12.76 -12.80 42.66
CA ARG A 138 14.14 -12.92 43.12
C ARG A 138 14.18 -13.13 44.64
N ARG A 139 15.01 -14.05 45.14
CA ARG A 139 15.25 -14.19 46.59
C ARG A 139 16.02 -12.97 47.10
N LYS A 140 15.48 -12.32 48.13
CA LYS A 140 15.98 -11.08 48.79
C LYS A 140 17.45 -11.07 49.25
N ARG A 141 18.17 -12.20 49.21
CA ARG A 141 19.52 -12.34 49.79
C ARG A 141 20.66 -11.92 48.84
N ASP A 142 20.36 -11.64 47.58
CA ASP A 142 21.36 -11.43 46.53
C ASP A 142 20.97 -10.25 45.63
N SER A 143 20.82 -9.07 46.24
CA SER A 143 20.48 -7.81 45.53
C SER A 143 21.67 -7.21 44.78
N SER A 144 22.87 -7.79 44.90
CA SER A 144 24.10 -7.33 44.23
C SER A 144 24.34 -8.02 42.89
N THR A 145 23.68 -9.16 42.60
CA THR A 145 23.78 -9.83 41.30
C THR A 145 22.78 -9.25 40.29
N THR A 146 23.18 -9.18 39.02
CA THR A 146 22.35 -8.70 37.91
C THR A 146 21.15 -9.64 37.66
N ASP A 147 19.97 -9.08 37.41
CA ASP A 147 18.75 -9.83 37.06
C ASP A 147 18.80 -10.31 35.59
N VAL A 148 19.60 -11.35 35.34
CA VAL A 148 19.83 -11.85 33.97
C VAL A 148 18.57 -12.45 33.35
N LEU A 149 17.82 -13.27 34.09
CA LEU A 149 16.62 -13.91 33.55
C LEU A 149 15.48 -12.91 33.33
N GLY A 150 15.27 -11.98 34.27
CA GLY A 150 14.27 -10.93 34.08
C GLY A 150 14.64 -9.98 32.95
N SER A 151 15.92 -9.65 32.75
CA SER A 151 16.36 -8.83 31.61
C SER A 151 16.16 -9.55 30.27
N MET A 152 16.48 -10.84 30.19
CA MET A 152 16.23 -11.66 29.00
C MET A 152 14.74 -11.72 28.63
N LEU A 153 13.85 -11.93 29.61
CA LEU A 153 12.41 -11.97 29.36
C LEU A 153 11.86 -10.60 28.94
N ARG A 154 12.35 -9.50 29.54
CA ARG A 154 12.00 -8.13 29.12
C ARG A 154 12.42 -7.88 27.67
N ALA A 155 13.68 -8.15 27.33
CA ALA A 155 14.19 -8.01 25.97
C ALA A 155 13.39 -8.86 24.96
N ARG A 156 13.01 -10.09 25.33
CA ARG A 156 12.16 -10.93 24.48
C ARG A 156 10.75 -10.35 24.29
N SER A 157 10.14 -9.83 25.35
CA SER A 157 8.82 -9.18 25.30
C SER A 157 8.83 -7.91 24.45
N GLU A 158 9.93 -7.16 24.48
CA GLU A 158 10.17 -5.97 23.65
C GLU A 158 10.33 -6.36 22.18
N SER A 159 11.20 -7.33 21.89
CA SER A 159 11.43 -7.84 20.53
C SER A 159 10.15 -8.40 19.89
N ILE A 160 9.33 -9.14 20.63
CA ILE A 160 8.02 -9.59 20.12
C ILE A 160 7.10 -8.38 19.85
N GLY A 161 7.12 -7.37 20.71
CA GLY A 161 6.34 -6.15 20.51
C GLY A 161 6.77 -5.36 19.27
N GLU A 162 8.06 -5.36 18.95
CA GLU A 162 8.59 -4.76 17.72
C GLU A 162 8.18 -5.57 16.48
N ALA A 163 8.27 -6.89 16.54
CA ALA A 163 7.80 -7.75 15.45
C ALA A 163 6.29 -7.55 15.15
N ILE A 164 5.46 -7.36 16.19
CA ILE A 164 4.04 -7.04 16.02
C ILE A 164 3.86 -5.71 15.28
N ARG A 165 4.54 -4.63 15.73
CA ARG A 165 4.45 -3.32 15.06
C ARG A 165 4.88 -3.38 13.60
N ASN A 166 5.97 -4.07 13.30
CA ASN A 166 6.44 -4.21 11.93
C ASN A 166 5.42 -4.97 11.05
N ALA A 167 4.72 -5.96 11.61
CA ALA A 167 3.66 -6.67 10.91
C ALA A 167 2.40 -5.80 10.72
N GLU A 168 2.07 -4.94 11.69
CA GLU A 168 1.00 -3.94 11.57
C GLU A 168 1.31 -2.92 10.45
N ASP A 169 2.54 -2.40 10.41
CA ASP A 169 3.00 -1.48 9.35
C ASP A 169 2.96 -2.16 7.97
N GLN A 170 3.24 -3.46 7.87
CA GLN A 170 3.09 -4.22 6.63
C GLN A 170 1.61 -4.36 6.23
N ILE A 171 0.71 -4.62 7.18
CA ILE A 171 -0.72 -4.68 6.88
C ILE A 171 -1.21 -3.34 6.33
N GLU A 172 -0.81 -2.22 6.93
CA GLU A 172 -1.19 -0.88 6.44
C GLU A 172 -0.72 -0.67 4.99
N ALA A 173 0.51 -1.10 4.66
CA ALA A 173 1.01 -1.03 3.29
C ALA A 173 0.21 -1.90 2.31
N ILE A 174 -0.19 -3.11 2.72
CA ILE A 174 -1.00 -4.01 1.88
C ILE A 174 -2.42 -3.46 1.71
N GLU A 175 -3.01 -2.88 2.76
CA GLU A 175 -4.33 -2.22 2.71
C GLU A 175 -4.29 -0.99 1.77
N GLN A 176 -3.19 -0.24 1.77
CA GLN A 176 -3.00 0.86 0.82
C GLN A 176 -2.90 0.35 -0.63
N ALA A 177 -2.13 -0.72 -0.88
CA ALA A 177 -2.07 -1.37 -2.19
C ALA A 177 -3.45 -1.86 -2.65
N TYR A 178 -4.22 -2.44 -1.72
CA TYR A 178 -5.59 -2.89 -2.00
C TYR A 178 -6.50 -1.72 -2.38
N THR A 179 -6.45 -0.62 -1.62
CA THR A 179 -7.24 0.60 -1.87
C THR A 179 -6.96 1.19 -3.25
N MET A 180 -5.69 1.17 -3.68
CA MET A 180 -5.32 1.60 -5.03
C MET A 180 -6.00 0.78 -6.14
N LEU A 181 -6.40 -0.47 -5.88
CA LEU A 181 -7.10 -1.32 -6.84
C LEU A 181 -8.62 -1.16 -6.82
N GLU A 182 -9.22 -0.48 -5.83
CA GLU A 182 -10.69 -0.41 -5.69
C GLU A 182 -11.39 0.32 -6.83
N GLY A 183 -10.71 1.28 -7.46
CA GLY A 183 -11.24 2.03 -8.61
C GLY A 183 -11.15 1.29 -9.94
N TYR A 184 -10.53 0.11 -9.98
CA TYR A 184 -10.28 -0.64 -11.21
C TYR A 184 -11.26 -1.79 -11.36
N ALA A 185 -11.81 -1.92 -12.57
CA ALA A 185 -12.58 -3.07 -13.02
C ALA A 185 -11.94 -3.61 -14.29
N TYR A 186 -11.99 -4.94 -14.46
CA TYR A 186 -11.51 -5.60 -15.66
C TYR A 186 -12.69 -6.20 -16.42
N GLU A 187 -12.80 -5.88 -17.70
CA GLU A 187 -13.86 -6.40 -18.55
C GLU A 187 -13.50 -7.83 -18.99
N LEU A 188 -14.44 -8.75 -18.78
CA LEU A 188 -14.31 -10.12 -19.25
C LEU A 188 -15.04 -10.26 -20.58
N GLU A 189 -14.41 -10.99 -21.51
CA GLU A 189 -15.09 -11.39 -22.73
C GLU A 189 -16.13 -12.48 -22.37
N HIS A 190 -17.38 -12.26 -22.77
CA HIS A 190 -18.41 -13.28 -22.64
C HIS A 190 -18.24 -14.29 -23.76
N ASP A 191 -18.08 -15.57 -23.41
CA ASP A 191 -18.11 -16.63 -24.42
C ASP A 191 -19.56 -16.93 -24.78
N ASP A 192 -20.08 -16.25 -25.80
CA ASP A 192 -21.43 -16.44 -26.34
C ASP A 192 -21.68 -17.90 -26.82
N ARG A 193 -20.63 -18.74 -26.92
CA ARG A 193 -20.74 -20.15 -27.34
C ARG A 193 -21.20 -21.10 -26.24
N ALA A 194 -21.25 -20.67 -24.98
CA ALA A 194 -21.78 -21.49 -23.89
C ALA A 194 -23.31 -21.60 -23.93
N ASP A 195 -24.00 -20.57 -24.45
CA ASP A 195 -25.46 -20.53 -24.51
C ASP A 195 -26.04 -21.30 -25.71
N GLU A 196 -25.33 -21.39 -26.84
CA GLU A 196 -25.78 -22.17 -28.01
C GLU A 196 -25.72 -23.69 -27.81
N GLN A 197 -24.85 -24.21 -26.94
CA GLN A 197 -24.80 -25.65 -26.63
C GLN A 197 -25.90 -26.11 -25.65
N ALA A 198 -26.62 -25.18 -25.02
CA ALA A 198 -27.73 -25.50 -24.12
C ALA A 198 -29.08 -25.65 -24.85
N ASP A 199 -29.23 -25.10 -26.06
CA ASP A 199 -30.50 -25.11 -26.82
C ASP A 199 -30.63 -26.32 -27.76
N ASP A 200 -29.52 -26.92 -28.19
CA ASP A 200 -29.52 -28.08 -29.11
C ASP A 200 -29.82 -29.43 -28.41
N GLY A 201 -30.11 -29.40 -27.10
CA GLY A 201 -30.30 -30.60 -26.26
C GLY A 201 -31.75 -31.07 -26.08
N ASP A 202 -32.77 -30.34 -26.57
CA ASP A 202 -34.19 -30.65 -26.29
C ASP A 202 -35.06 -30.77 -27.57
N THR A 203 -34.57 -31.46 -28.61
CA THR A 203 -35.40 -31.89 -29.74
C THR A 203 -35.16 -33.35 -30.15
N ASP A 204 -35.25 -34.30 -29.23
CA ASP A 204 -35.53 -35.69 -29.64
C ASP A 204 -36.30 -36.46 -28.57
N GLY A 205 -37.63 -36.30 -28.61
CA GLY A 205 -38.54 -36.89 -27.65
C GLY A 205 -39.97 -37.04 -28.15
N LYS A 206 -40.18 -37.50 -29.40
CA LYS A 206 -41.43 -38.15 -29.84
C LYS A 206 -41.36 -38.70 -31.28
N ALA A 207 -41.09 -39.99 -31.42
CA ALA A 207 -41.74 -40.88 -32.39
C ALA A 207 -41.31 -42.34 -32.20
N ALA A 208 -42.30 -43.25 -32.26
CA ALA A 208 -42.25 -44.71 -32.16
C ALA A 208 -41.96 -45.25 -30.73
N GLU A 209 -42.81 -46.06 -30.10
CA GLU A 209 -43.74 -47.10 -30.61
C GLU A 209 -44.94 -47.26 -29.66
#